data_AF-A0A5S9R3P7-F1
#
_entry.id   AF-A0A5S9R3P7-F1
#
_cell.length_a   1.000
_cell.length_b   1.000
_cell.length_c   1.000
_cell.angle_alpha   90.00
_cell.angle_beta   90.00
_cell.angle_gamma   90.00
#
_symmetry.space_group_name_H-M   'P 1'
#
loop_
_entity.id
_entity.type
_entity.pdbx_description
1 polymer ?
#
loop_
_entity_poly.entity_id
_entity_poly.type
_entity_poly.pdbx_seq_one_letter_code
_entity_poly.pdbx_strand_id
1 'polypeptide(L)' 'MKPSQQNDIMGFVVGAIVTGALWWFLPFFHWGVYVVIWMVVSGWAIISGAVLGAATRKMDGE' A
#
# COMPACT_ATOMS: atom_id res chain seq x y z
N MET A 1 18.04 12.88 -0.97
CA MET A 1 17.18 11.68 -0.91
C MET A 1 17.95 10.50 -1.49
N LYS A 2 17.82 9.31 -0.90
CA LYS A 2 18.34 8.09 -1.52
C LYS A 2 17.47 7.73 -2.74
N PRO A 3 18.01 7.11 -3.80
CA PRO A 3 17.22 6.70 -4.96
C PRO A 3 16.01 5.82 -4.61
N SER A 4 16.13 4.97 -3.58
CA SER A 4 15.01 4.17 -3.08
C SER A 4 13.84 5.02 -2.57
N GLN A 5 14.14 6.04 -1.75
CA GLN A 5 13.12 6.95 -1.21
C GLN A 5 12.42 7.76 -2.31
N GLN A 6 13.17 8.13 -3.36
CA GLN A 6 12.59 8.82 -4.51
C GLN A 6 11.64 7.90 -5.30
N ASN A 7 12.01 6.63 -5.48
CA ASN A 7 11.15 5.63 -6.11
C ASN A 7 9.89 5.36 -5.27
N ASP A 8 10.01 5.29 -3.95
CA ASP A 8 8.87 5.08 -3.05
C ASP A 8 7.88 6.24 -3.15
N ILE A 9 8.38 7.49 -3.11
CA ILE A 9 7.56 8.69 -3.25
C ILE A 9 6.90 8.74 -4.65
N MET A 10 7.67 8.45 -5.70
CA MET A 10 7.15 8.45 -7.06
C MET A 10 6.06 7.37 -7.26
N GLY A 11 6.25 6.18 -6.69
CA GLY A 11 5.26 5.11 -6.68
C GLY A 11 3.98 5.51 -5.95
N PHE A 12 4.11 6.14 -4.77
CA PHE A 12 2.95 6.67 -4.03
C PHE A 12 2.19 7.74 -4.82
N VAL A 13 2.90 8.71 -5.39
CA VAL A 13 2.29 9.81 -6.16
C VAL A 13 1.57 9.29 -7.41
N VAL A 14 2.22 8.42 -8.19
CA VAL A 14 1.61 7.81 -9.38
C VAL A 14 0.40 6.98 -8.99
N GLY A 15 0.50 6.17 -7.93
CA GLY A 15 -0.62 5.37 -7.42
C GLY A 15 -1.82 6.23 -6.99
N ALA A 16 -1.57 7.33 -6.28
CA ALA A 16 -2.61 8.27 -5.84
C ALA A 16 -3.30 8.95 -7.04
N ILE A 17 -2.54 9.39 -8.04
CA ILE A 17 -3.09 10.00 -9.26
C ILE A 17 -3.95 9.00 -10.04
N VAL A 18 -3.45 7.79 -10.28
CA VAL A 18 -4.19 6.75 -11.01
C VAL A 18 -5.47 6.39 -10.27
N THR A 19 -5.40 6.24 -8.95
CA THR A 19 -6.56 5.92 -8.13
C THR A 19 -7.61 7.03 -8.14
N GLY A 20 -7.18 8.28 -7.97
CA GLY A 20 -8.06 9.45 -8.02
C GLY A 20 -8.68 9.65 -9.41
N ALA A 21 -7.93 9.37 -10.48
CA ALA A 21 -8.43 9.40 -11.84
C ALA A 21 -9.49 8.29 -12.06
N LEU A 22 -9.20 7.05 -11.66
CA LEU A 22 -10.17 5.95 -11.76
C LEU A 22 -11.44 6.23 -10.97
N TRP A 23 -11.31 6.81 -9.78
CA TRP A 23 -12.45 7.26 -8.97
C TRP A 23 -13.31 8.27 -9.74
N TRP A 24 -12.70 9.32 -10.30
CA TRP A 24 -13.43 10.36 -11.03
C TRP A 24 -14.06 9.87 -12.35
N PHE A 25 -13.34 9.06 -13.12
CA PHE A 25 -13.79 8.61 -14.45
C PHE A 25 -14.77 7.44 -14.42
N LEU A 26 -14.81 6.66 -13.33
CA LEU A 26 -15.68 5.49 -13.21
C LEU A 26 -16.67 5.63 -12.04
N PRO A 27 -17.61 6.59 -12.10
CA PRO A 27 -18.47 6.90 -10.96
C PRO A 27 -19.46 5.78 -10.58
N PHE A 28 -19.74 4.86 -11.50
CA PHE A 28 -20.54 3.66 -11.19
C PHE A 28 -19.73 2.55 -10.52
N PHE A 29 -18.39 2.63 -10.55
CA PHE A 29 -17.47 1.65 -9.98
C PHE A 29 -16.72 2.16 -8.75
N HIS A 30 -17.11 3.30 -8.19
CA HIS A 30 -16.60 3.83 -6.92
C HIS A 30 -16.43 2.75 -5.84
N TRP A 31 -17.44 1.90 -5.65
CA TRP A 31 -17.35 0.79 -4.69
C TRP A 31 -16.26 -0.24 -5.04
N GLY A 32 -16.08 -0.57 -6.32
CA GLY A 32 -15.00 -1.46 -6.77
C GLY A 32 -13.62 -0.85 -6.54
N VAL A 33 -13.46 0.45 -6.81
CA VAL A 33 -12.22 1.19 -6.54
C VAL A 33 -11.92 1.18 -5.04
N TYR A 34 -12.90 1.43 -4.18
CA TYR A 34 -12.72 1.33 -2.73
C TYR A 34 -12.29 -0.06 -2.27
N VAL A 35 -12.97 -1.12 -2.74
CA VAL A 35 -12.64 -2.50 -2.35
C VAL A 35 -11.19 -2.83 -2.71
N VAL A 36 -10.75 -2.48 -3.92
CA VAL A 36 -9.37 -2.76 -4.35
C VAL A 36 -8.35 -1.99 -3.51
N ILE A 37 -8.57 -0.70 -3.25
CA ILE A 37 -7.67 0.10 -2.41
C ILE A 37 -7.57 -0.50 -1.01
N TRP A 38 -8.72 -0.78 -0.38
CA TRP A 38 -8.74 -1.30 0.99
C TRP A 38 -8.13 -2.70 1.06
N MET A 39 -8.33 -3.56 0.05
CA MET A 39 -7.64 -4.84 -0.04
C MET A 39 -6.12 -4.68 -0.08
N VAL A 40 -5.60 -3.75 -0.88
CA VAL A 40 -4.15 -3.49 -0.97
C VAL A 40 -3.62 -2.97 0.36
N VAL A 41 -4.30 -2.01 0.99
CA VAL A 41 -3.90 -1.44 2.30
C VAL A 41 -3.94 -2.50 3.40
N SER A 42 -5.01 -3.30 3.48
CA SER A 42 -5.13 -4.38 4.45
C SER A 42 -4.08 -5.47 4.23
N GLY A 43 -3.81 -5.85 2.97
CA GLY A 43 -2.76 -6.81 2.64
C GLY A 43 -1.38 -6.31 3.06
N TRP A 44 -1.08 -5.04 2.78
CA TRP A 44 0.15 -4.40 3.24
C TRP A 44 0.28 -4.41 4.77
N ALA A 45 -0.80 -4.09 5.49
CA ALA A 45 -0.80 -4.08 6.96
C ALA A 45 -0.55 -5.48 7.54
N ILE A 46 -1.17 -6.53 6.98
CA ILE A 46 -0.96 -7.92 7.40
C ILE A 46 0.50 -8.34 7.18
N ILE A 47 1.04 -8.09 5.98
CA ILE A 47 2.43 -8.43 5.65
C ILE A 47 3.39 -7.68 6.56
N SER A 48 3.18 -6.37 6.75
CA SER A 48 4.02 -5.54 7.62
C SER A 48 3.99 -6.05 9.06
N GLY A 49 2.82 -6.40 9.59
CA GLY A 49 2.68 -6.98 10.92
C GLY A 49 3.39 -8.34 11.06
N ALA A 50 3.27 -9.21 10.04
CA ALA A 50 3.95 -10.49 10.02
C ALA A 50 5.48 -10.34 9.98
N VAL A 51 5.99 -9.42 9.15
CA VAL A 51 7.43 -9.13 9.05
C VAL A 51 7.96 -8.57 10.35
N LEU A 52 7.26 -7.60 10.96
CA LEU A 52 7.64 -7.04 12.25
C LEU A 52 7.63 -8.10 13.35
N GLY A 53 6.60 -8.92 13.44
CA GLY A 53 6.52 -10.01 14.42
C GLY A 53 7.58 -11.10 14.21
N ALA A 54 7.98 -11.38 12.96
CA ALA A 54 9.09 -12.28 12.69
C ALA A 54 10.44 -11.65 13.09
N ALA A 55 10.61 -10.35 12.85
CA ALA A 55 11.80 -9.62 13.25
C ALA A 55 11.97 -9.57 14.78
N THR A 56 10.89 -9.36 15.55
CA THR A 56 10.95 -9.36 17.01
C THR A 56 11.39 -10.72 17.57
N ARG A 57 10.82 -11.83 17.08
CA ARG A 57 11.23 -13.18 17.52
C ARG A 57 12.70 -13.47 17.24
N LYS A 58 13.19 -13.05 16.08
CA LYS A 58 14.62 -13.18 15.73
C LYS A 58 15.54 -12.34 16.60
N MET A 59 15.09 -11.17 17.05
CA MET A 59 15.84 -10.33 17.99
C MET A 59 15.82 -10.89 19.41
N ASP A 60 14.72 -11.53 19.81
CA ASP A 60 14.53 -12.14 21.13
C ASP A 60 15.23 -13.51 21.26
N GLY A 61 15.78 -14.05 20.16
CA GLY A 61 16.55 -15.29 20.15
C GLY A 61 15.71 -16.57 20.07
N GLU A 62 14.43 -16.45 19.68
CA GLU A 62 13.51 -17.57 19.39
C GLU A 62 13.68 -18.17 17.98
#